data_AF-A0A7Z9VWK9-F1
#
_entry.id   AF-A0A7Z9VWK9-F1
#
_cell.length_a   1.000
_cell.length_b   1.000
_cell.length_c   1.000
_cell.angle_alpha   90.00
_cell.angle_beta   90.00
_cell.angle_gamma   90.00
#
_symmetry.space_group_name_H-M   'P 1'
#
loop_
_entity.id
_entity.type
_entity.pdbx_description
1 polymer ?
#
loop_
_entity_poly.entity_id
_entity_poly.type
_entity_poly.pdbx_seq_one_letter_code
_entity_poly.pdbx_strand_id
1 'polypeptide(L)'
;MKNRTYEIAGILFAVVSVFVLLSFISYKPYEEPTIDPTQSINNIMGILGVYISHYLIKMTIGWAAYVLPILGFVWGWWLFSRRKTKPLSRLTMYLLGLAFLTSTAIGLSAVLNSHNYDDCGLLGGLLANLFHSFLGTVGTALFLIAAALVLIRGYFSFSFYSLFKKIGSFISTFLAKQKKQFDENRKEKEKRDHTSNLFTQLKDT
;
A
#
# COMPACT_ATOMS: atom_id res chain seq x y z
N MET A 1 -19.59 4.00 35.58
CA MET A 1 -18.31 3.26 35.46
C MET A 1 -17.90 3.02 34.00
N LYS A 2 -18.83 2.63 33.10
CA LYS A 2 -18.56 2.34 31.67
C LYS A 2 -17.90 3.47 30.86
N ASN A 3 -18.06 4.73 31.26
CA ASN A 3 -17.51 5.87 30.52
C ASN A 3 -16.00 6.02 30.70
N ARG A 4 -15.51 5.87 31.94
CA ARG A 4 -14.08 5.98 32.26
C ARG A 4 -13.26 4.88 31.59
N THR A 5 -13.82 3.68 31.45
CA THR A 5 -13.13 2.55 30.81
C THR A 5 -12.87 2.76 29.32
N TYR A 6 -13.80 3.38 28.58
CA TYR A 6 -13.59 3.68 27.16
C TYR A 6 -12.59 4.81 26.93
N GLU A 7 -12.57 5.80 27.81
CA GLU A 7 -11.59 6.90 27.77
C GLU A 7 -10.18 6.37 28.05
N ILE A 8 -10.01 5.58 29.12
CA ILE A 8 -8.73 4.94 29.45
C ILE A 8 -8.27 4.03 28.32
N ALA A 9 -9.17 3.19 27.77
CA ALA A 9 -8.83 2.32 26.66
C ALA A 9 -8.42 3.13 25.41
N GLY A 10 -9.14 4.21 25.09
CA GLY A 10 -8.82 5.06 23.94
C GLY A 10 -7.43 5.68 24.04
N ILE A 11 -7.08 6.22 25.21
CA ILE A 11 -5.76 6.78 25.49
C ILE A 11 -4.68 5.70 25.40
N LEU A 12 -4.91 4.54 26.02
CA LEU A 12 -3.97 3.43 25.98
C LEU A 12 -3.69 2.95 24.55
N PHE A 13 -4.73 2.78 23.72
CA PHE A 13 -4.59 2.42 22.32
C PHE A 13 -3.78 3.45 21.52
N ALA A 14 -4.02 4.75 21.75
CA ALA A 14 -3.26 5.81 21.10
C ALA A 14 -1.79 5.79 21.51
N VAL A 15 -1.48 5.61 22.80
CA VAL A 15 -0.09 5.54 23.30
C VAL A 15 0.63 4.31 22.74
N VAL A 16 0.00 3.13 22.83
CA VAL A 16 0.56 1.88 22.27
C VAL A 16 0.79 2.01 20.76
N SER A 17 -0.16 2.62 20.04
CA SER A 17 -0.03 2.88 18.62
C SER A 17 1.18 3.76 18.28
N VAL A 18 1.40 4.84 19.04
CA VAL A 18 2.55 5.72 18.83
C VAL A 18 3.85 4.97 19.16
N PHE A 19 3.86 4.18 20.24
CA PHE A 19 5.01 3.33 20.60
C PHE A 19 5.38 2.36 19.47
N VAL A 20 4.40 1.65 18.91
CA VAL A 20 4.60 0.74 17.78
C VAL A 20 5.09 1.49 16.54
N LEU A 21 4.51 2.66 16.24
CA LEU A 21 4.92 3.46 15.09
C LEU A 21 6.38 3.92 15.20
N LEU A 22 6.79 4.42 16.37
CA LEU A 22 8.18 4.81 16.62
C LEU A 22 9.12 3.61 16.52
N SER A 23 8.69 2.46 17.04
CA SER A 23 9.44 1.21 16.91
C SER A 23 9.66 0.83 15.44
N PHE A 24 8.67 1.05 14.57
CA PHE A 24 8.77 0.76 13.15
C PHE A 24 9.64 1.77 12.40
N ILE A 25 9.49 3.07 12.68
CA ILE A 25 10.31 4.12 12.03
C ILE A 25 11.80 3.91 12.32
N SER A 26 12.14 3.43 13.52
CA SER A 26 13.51 3.15 13.92
C SER A 26 13.97 1.72 13.61
N TYR A 27 13.20 0.94 12.85
CA TYR A 27 13.53 -0.44 12.51
C TYR A 27 14.79 -0.53 11.66
N LYS A 28 15.66 -1.49 12.02
CA LYS A 28 16.85 -1.87 11.27
C LYS A 28 16.83 -3.39 11.03
N PRO A 29 16.91 -3.88 9.78
CA PRO A 29 16.82 -5.33 9.49
C PRO A 29 17.91 -6.21 10.14
N TYR A 30 19.08 -5.62 10.43
CA TYR A 30 20.21 -6.28 11.08
C TYR A 30 20.11 -6.30 12.61
N GLU A 31 19.17 -5.56 13.21
CA GLU A 31 18.94 -5.62 14.65
C GLU A 31 18.07 -6.84 14.95
N GLU A 32 18.67 -7.78 15.68
CA GLU A 32 17.98 -8.99 16.11
C GLU A 32 17.60 -8.88 17.59
N PRO A 33 16.45 -9.46 18.00
CA PRO A 33 16.00 -9.42 19.38
C PRO A 33 16.88 -10.32 20.25
N THR A 34 18.04 -9.80 20.65
CA THR A 34 19.01 -10.51 21.49
C THR A 34 19.24 -9.73 22.78
N ILE A 35 19.35 -10.45 23.89
CA ILE A 35 19.72 -9.89 25.20
C ILE A 35 21.25 -9.92 25.33
N ASP A 36 21.94 -9.33 24.35
CA ASP A 36 23.39 -9.16 24.41
C ASP A 36 23.69 -7.70 24.77
N PRO A 37 24.24 -7.42 25.96
CA PRO A 37 24.55 -6.06 26.40
C PRO A 37 25.64 -5.38 25.57
N THR A 38 26.34 -6.11 24.69
CA THR A 38 27.36 -5.54 23.79
C THR A 38 26.79 -5.01 22.47
N GLN A 39 25.55 -5.37 22.11
CA GLN A 39 24.91 -4.84 20.91
C GLN A 39 24.36 -3.43 21.15
N SER A 40 24.73 -2.49 20.28
CA SER A 40 24.14 -1.16 20.27
C SER A 40 22.71 -1.23 19.73
N ILE A 41 21.75 -0.84 20.57
CA ILE A 41 20.34 -0.71 20.18
C ILE A 41 20.13 0.69 19.58
N ASN A 42 19.80 0.78 18.29
CA ASN A 42 19.51 2.06 17.63
C ASN A 42 18.01 2.39 17.62
N ASN A 43 17.15 1.44 17.99
CA ASN A 43 15.71 1.69 18.04
C ASN A 43 15.37 2.70 19.15
N ILE A 44 14.64 3.77 18.81
CA ILE A 44 14.30 4.86 19.75
C ILE A 44 13.49 4.33 20.94
N MET A 45 12.70 3.26 20.76
CA MET A 45 11.93 2.62 21.82
C MET A 45 12.71 1.54 22.60
N GLY A 46 14.03 1.45 22.39
CA GLY A 46 14.91 0.50 23.04
C GLY A 46 14.64 -0.94 22.62
N ILE A 47 15.01 -1.90 23.49
CA ILE A 47 14.90 -3.34 23.20
C ILE A 47 13.48 -3.77 22.86
N LEU A 48 12.47 -3.22 23.53
CA LEU A 48 11.07 -3.54 23.24
C LEU A 48 10.68 -3.13 21.81
N GLY A 49 11.19 -2.01 21.32
CA GLY A 49 10.97 -1.58 19.94
C GLY A 49 11.60 -2.51 18.91
N VAL A 50 12.79 -3.05 19.22
CA VAL A 50 13.45 -4.09 18.39
C VAL A 50 12.57 -5.34 18.31
N TYR A 51 12.08 -5.85 19.44
CA TYR A 51 11.19 -7.01 19.44
C TYR A 51 9.92 -6.76 18.63
N ILE A 52 9.22 -5.65 18.88
CA ILE A 52 7.97 -5.33 18.19
C ILE A 52 8.18 -5.21 16.68
N SER A 53 9.18 -4.44 16.25
CA SER A 53 9.47 -4.25 14.83
C SER A 53 9.96 -5.53 14.17
N HIS A 54 10.82 -6.31 14.81
CA HIS A 54 11.29 -7.59 14.28
C HIS A 54 10.15 -8.58 14.06
N TYR A 55 9.29 -8.80 15.07
CA TYR A 55 8.21 -9.76 14.93
C TYR A 55 7.09 -9.26 13.99
N LEU A 56 6.74 -7.97 14.02
CA LEU A 56 5.66 -7.48 13.16
C LEU A 56 6.12 -7.21 11.72
N ILE A 57 7.32 -6.67 11.50
CA ILE A 57 7.82 -6.39 10.16
C ILE A 57 8.50 -7.65 9.59
N LYS A 58 9.63 -8.07 10.18
CA LYS A 58 10.47 -9.16 9.63
C LYS A 58 9.73 -10.50 9.60
N MET A 59 9.07 -10.89 10.69
CA MET A 59 8.45 -12.21 10.78
C MET A 59 7.06 -12.31 10.15
N THR A 60 6.29 -11.21 10.05
CA THR A 60 4.90 -11.29 9.54
C THR A 60 4.75 -10.72 8.12
N ILE A 61 4.13 -9.56 7.97
CA ILE A 61 3.68 -9.00 6.69
C ILE A 61 4.58 -7.87 6.17
N GLY A 62 5.81 -7.74 6.69
CA GLY A 62 6.78 -6.77 6.20
C GLY A 62 6.31 -5.33 6.37
N TRP A 63 6.58 -4.50 5.39
CA TRP A 63 6.17 -3.08 5.39
C TRP A 63 4.65 -2.88 5.46
N ALA A 64 3.84 -3.87 5.08
CA ALA A 64 2.40 -3.78 5.22
C ALA A 64 1.94 -3.72 6.70
N ALA A 65 2.82 -4.08 7.65
CA ALA A 65 2.55 -4.01 9.09
C ALA A 65 2.28 -2.58 9.58
N TYR A 66 2.69 -1.53 8.86
CA TYR A 66 2.39 -0.14 9.18
C TYR A 66 0.89 0.19 9.26
N VAL A 67 0.03 -0.67 8.69
CA VAL A 67 -1.42 -0.56 8.88
C VAL A 67 -1.81 -0.75 10.35
N LEU A 68 -1.05 -1.51 11.15
CA LEU A 68 -1.33 -1.78 12.56
C LEU A 68 -1.30 -0.54 13.46
N PRO A 69 -0.23 0.28 13.50
CA PRO A 69 -0.25 1.51 14.29
C PRO A 69 -1.34 2.46 13.79
N ILE A 70 -1.53 2.63 12.48
CA ILE A 70 -2.58 3.52 11.96
C ILE A 70 -3.97 3.07 12.46
N LEU A 71 -4.26 1.77 12.39
CA LEU A 71 -5.50 1.21 12.93
C LEU A 71 -5.59 1.40 14.44
N GLY A 72 -4.52 1.16 15.20
CA GLY A 72 -4.47 1.36 16.64
C GLY A 72 -4.87 2.78 17.04
N PHE A 73 -4.35 3.79 16.34
CA PHE A 73 -4.72 5.19 16.57
C PHE A 73 -6.19 5.47 16.26
N VAL A 74 -6.70 4.97 15.12
CA VAL A 74 -8.11 5.10 14.73
C VAL A 74 -9.02 4.42 15.77
N TRP A 75 -8.65 3.24 16.25
CA TRP A 75 -9.35 2.54 17.33
C TRP A 75 -9.34 3.32 18.64
N GLY A 76 -8.20 3.90 19.01
CA GLY A 76 -8.08 4.76 20.18
C GLY A 76 -9.05 5.93 20.12
N TRP A 77 -9.07 6.65 19.00
CA TRP A 77 -9.99 7.76 18.78
C TRP A 77 -11.46 7.32 18.75
N TRP A 78 -11.76 6.17 18.13
CA TRP A 78 -13.12 5.68 17.98
C TRP A 78 -13.74 5.21 19.28
N LEU A 79 -12.95 4.52 20.12
CA LEU A 79 -13.32 4.13 21.49
C LEU A 79 -13.53 5.37 22.36
N PHE A 80 -12.63 6.35 22.27
CA PHE A 80 -12.78 7.63 22.96
C PHE A 80 -14.06 8.37 22.53
N SER A 81 -14.37 8.37 21.24
CA SER A 81 -15.59 8.96 20.67
C SER A 81 -16.87 8.17 20.95
N ARG A 82 -16.78 7.03 21.66
CA ARG A 82 -17.91 6.17 22.05
C ARG A 82 -18.80 5.74 20.87
N ARG A 83 -18.21 5.61 19.69
CA ARG A 83 -18.93 5.22 18.47
C ARG A 83 -19.16 3.71 18.46
N LYS A 84 -20.20 3.25 17.73
CA LYS A 84 -20.44 1.81 17.52
C LYS A 84 -19.21 1.17 16.91
N THR A 85 -18.69 0.09 17.49
CA THR A 85 -17.44 -0.57 17.05
C THR A 85 -17.62 -1.43 15.80
N LYS A 86 -18.84 -1.90 15.52
CA LYS A 86 -19.16 -2.74 14.34
C LYS A 86 -18.61 -2.21 13.00
N PRO A 87 -18.87 -0.96 12.58
CA PRO A 87 -18.33 -0.43 11.33
C PRO A 87 -16.79 -0.40 11.30
N LEU A 88 -16.15 -0.05 12.42
CA LEU A 88 -14.69 0.01 12.50
C LEU A 88 -14.05 -1.39 12.50
N SER A 89 -14.66 -2.36 13.18
CA SER A 89 -14.24 -3.76 13.13
C SER A 89 -14.32 -4.32 11.72
N ARG A 90 -15.41 -4.01 10.99
CA ARG A 90 -15.53 -4.37 9.58
C ARG A 90 -14.38 -3.76 8.77
N LEU A 91 -14.16 -2.44 8.85
CA LEU A 91 -13.07 -1.77 8.16
C LEU A 91 -11.69 -2.38 8.49
N THR A 92 -11.45 -2.69 9.77
CA THR A 92 -10.20 -3.30 10.24
C THR A 92 -9.95 -4.64 9.58
N MET A 93 -10.95 -5.53 9.53
CA MET A 93 -10.80 -6.84 8.88
C MET A 93 -10.46 -6.72 7.39
N TYR A 94 -11.11 -5.80 6.66
CA TYR A 94 -10.81 -5.58 5.24
C TYR A 94 -9.41 -4.97 5.03
N LEU A 95 -8.99 -4.03 5.88
CA LEU A 95 -7.65 -3.42 5.80
C LEU A 95 -6.55 -4.42 6.12
N LEU A 96 -6.73 -5.27 7.15
CA LEU A 96 -5.78 -6.33 7.46
C LEU A 96 -5.71 -7.38 6.35
N GLY A 97 -6.85 -7.78 5.78
CA GLY A 97 -6.89 -8.68 4.63
C GLY A 97 -6.16 -8.09 3.42
N LEU A 98 -6.36 -6.80 3.14
CA LEU A 98 -5.66 -6.12 2.05
C LEU A 98 -4.16 -6.02 2.32
N ALA A 99 -3.75 -5.65 3.53
CA ALA A 99 -2.34 -5.59 3.93
C ALA A 99 -1.62 -6.95 3.77
N PHE A 100 -2.32 -8.03 4.12
CA PHE A 100 -1.83 -9.39 3.94
C PHE A 100 -1.68 -9.77 2.45
N LEU A 101 -2.66 -9.41 1.60
CA LEU A 101 -2.56 -9.59 0.16
C LEU A 101 -1.42 -8.77 -0.45
N THR A 102 -1.23 -7.51 -0.01
CA THR A 102 -0.12 -6.68 -0.52
C THR A 102 1.23 -7.25 -0.11
N SER A 103 1.35 -7.74 1.13
CA SER A 103 2.55 -8.41 1.61
C SER A 103 2.86 -9.66 0.77
N THR A 104 1.85 -10.49 0.49
CA THR A 104 2.01 -11.68 -0.36
C THR A 104 2.34 -11.31 -1.81
N ALA A 105 1.78 -10.22 -2.34
CA ALA A 105 2.08 -9.73 -3.68
C ALA A 105 3.54 -9.25 -3.82
N ILE A 106 4.05 -8.52 -2.82
CA ILE A 106 5.47 -8.14 -2.76
C ILE A 106 6.33 -9.40 -2.61
N GLY A 107 5.86 -10.36 -1.79
CA GLY A 107 6.52 -11.66 -1.61
C GLY A 107 6.68 -12.44 -2.91
N LEU A 108 5.72 -12.35 -3.84
CA LEU A 108 5.84 -12.99 -5.16
C LEU A 108 7.01 -12.40 -5.95
N SER A 109 7.20 -11.07 -5.88
CA SER A 109 8.36 -10.42 -6.50
C SER A 109 9.68 -10.87 -5.86
N ALA A 110 9.71 -11.02 -4.53
CA ALA A 110 10.88 -11.52 -3.81
C ALA A 110 11.23 -12.96 -4.20
N VAL A 111 10.23 -13.84 -4.32
CA VAL A 111 10.41 -15.24 -4.76
C VAL A 111 11.01 -15.31 -6.16
N LEU A 112 10.68 -14.38 -7.06
CA LEU A 112 11.17 -14.41 -8.44
C LEU A 112 12.57 -13.82 -8.64
N ASN A 113 12.98 -12.82 -7.83
CA ASN A 113 14.16 -12.01 -8.13
C ASN A 113 15.31 -12.12 -7.13
N SER A 114 15.00 -12.19 -5.83
CA SER A 114 16.01 -11.93 -4.78
C SER A 114 16.05 -12.96 -3.66
N HIS A 115 14.98 -13.74 -3.48
CA HIS A 115 14.75 -14.63 -2.33
C HIS A 115 14.91 -13.95 -0.96
N ASN A 116 14.93 -12.62 -0.92
CA ASN A 116 15.01 -11.83 0.29
C ASN A 116 13.60 -11.39 0.70
N TYR A 117 13.18 -11.81 1.89
CA TYR A 117 11.85 -11.55 2.42
C TYR A 117 11.76 -10.33 3.34
N ASP A 118 12.80 -9.50 3.39
CA ASP A 118 12.83 -8.34 4.30
C ASP A 118 11.66 -7.36 4.02
N ASP A 119 11.27 -7.18 2.76
CA ASP A 119 10.23 -6.22 2.39
C ASP A 119 8.81 -6.77 2.55
N CYS A 120 8.60 -8.06 2.25
CA CYS A 120 7.30 -8.71 2.33
C CYS A 120 7.02 -9.31 3.72
N GLY A 121 8.06 -9.48 4.53
CA GLY A 121 8.04 -10.28 5.76
C GLY A 121 8.02 -11.77 5.46
N LEU A 122 8.46 -12.57 6.44
CA LEU A 122 8.58 -14.01 6.31
C LEU A 122 7.24 -14.67 5.97
N LEU A 123 6.14 -14.34 6.66
CA LEU A 123 4.84 -14.92 6.35
C LEU A 123 4.38 -14.56 4.92
N GLY A 124 4.57 -13.31 4.49
CA GLY A 124 4.23 -12.87 3.14
C GLY A 124 5.01 -13.61 2.06
N GLY A 125 6.33 -13.76 2.26
CA GLY A 125 7.21 -14.52 1.37
C GLY A 125 6.86 -16.01 1.32
N LEU A 126 6.60 -16.64 2.47
CA LEU A 126 6.22 -18.05 2.54
C LEU A 126 4.90 -18.34 1.82
N LEU A 127 3.90 -17.48 1.99
CA LEU A 127 2.63 -17.62 1.30
C LEU A 127 2.77 -17.38 -0.20
N ALA A 128 3.58 -16.40 -0.59
CA ALA A 128 3.87 -16.16 -1.99
C ALA A 128 4.55 -17.36 -2.63
N ASN A 129 5.52 -17.96 -1.93
CA ASN A 129 6.21 -19.17 -2.38
C ASN A 129 5.26 -20.37 -2.46
N LEU A 130 4.35 -20.52 -1.48
CA LEU A 130 3.31 -21.54 -1.50
C LEU A 130 2.41 -21.38 -2.73
N PHE A 131 1.84 -20.20 -2.94
CA PHE A 131 0.98 -19.98 -4.11
C PHE A 131 1.73 -20.13 -5.43
N HIS A 132 2.97 -19.62 -5.50
CA HIS A 132 3.81 -19.77 -6.68
C HIS A 132 4.07 -21.24 -7.01
N SER A 133 4.31 -22.08 -6.00
CA SER A 133 4.55 -23.51 -6.17
C SER A 133 3.29 -24.26 -6.65
N PHE A 134 2.10 -23.84 -6.25
CA PHE A 134 0.83 -24.49 -6.60
C PHE A 134 0.23 -23.99 -7.92
N LEU A 135 0.32 -22.68 -8.20
CA LEU A 135 -0.39 -22.00 -9.28
C LEU A 135 0.54 -21.46 -10.37
N GLY A 136 1.86 -21.49 -10.13
CA GLY A 136 2.84 -20.76 -10.93
C GLY A 136 2.74 -19.24 -10.75
N THR A 137 3.60 -18.50 -11.44
CA THR A 137 3.64 -17.02 -11.35
C THR A 137 2.34 -16.37 -11.81
N VAL A 138 1.85 -16.75 -13.00
CA VAL A 138 0.66 -16.14 -13.60
C VAL A 138 -0.59 -16.48 -12.78
N GLY A 139 -0.73 -17.73 -12.32
CA GLY A 139 -1.86 -18.14 -11.49
C GLY A 139 -1.87 -17.45 -10.13
N THR A 140 -0.70 -17.28 -9.50
CA THR A 140 -0.58 -16.53 -8.24
C THR A 140 -0.95 -15.06 -8.41
N ALA A 141 -0.45 -14.40 -9.46
CA ALA A 141 -0.78 -13.01 -9.74
C ALA A 141 -2.29 -12.84 -9.96
N LEU A 142 -2.90 -13.72 -10.76
CA LEU A 142 -4.34 -13.70 -11.03
C LEU A 142 -5.15 -13.92 -9.75
N PHE A 143 -4.75 -14.88 -8.91
CA PHE A 143 -5.39 -15.15 -7.62
C PHE A 143 -5.33 -13.94 -6.68
N LEU A 144 -4.17 -13.30 -6.55
CA LEU A 144 -4.00 -12.12 -5.69
C LEU A 144 -4.85 -10.95 -6.18
N ILE A 145 -4.92 -10.71 -7.50
CA ILE A 145 -5.78 -9.68 -8.08
C ILE A 145 -7.25 -9.99 -7.80
N ALA A 146 -7.68 -11.23 -8.03
CA ALA A 146 -9.05 -11.64 -7.78
C ALA A 146 -9.42 -11.48 -6.29
N ALA A 147 -8.57 -11.92 -5.38
CA ALA A 147 -8.76 -11.79 -3.93
C ALA A 147 -8.84 -10.32 -3.51
N ALA A 148 -7.99 -9.45 -4.05
CA ALA A 148 -8.02 -8.02 -3.77
C ALA A 148 -9.34 -7.39 -4.25
N LEU A 149 -9.80 -7.75 -5.45
CA LEU A 149 -11.09 -7.28 -5.97
C LEU A 149 -12.27 -7.74 -5.11
N VAL A 150 -12.24 -8.98 -4.62
CA VAL A 150 -13.28 -9.50 -3.71
C VAL A 150 -13.30 -8.71 -2.40
N LEU A 151 -12.14 -8.41 -1.81
CA LEU A 151 -12.07 -7.61 -0.59
C LEU A 151 -12.58 -6.18 -0.81
N ILE A 152 -12.14 -5.52 -1.88
CA ILE A 152 -12.59 -4.16 -2.22
C ILE A 152 -14.11 -4.18 -2.44
N ARG A 153 -14.65 -5.15 -3.18
CA ARG A 153 -16.09 -5.28 -3.40
C ARG A 153 -16.88 -5.52 -2.13
N GLY A 154 -16.34 -6.37 -1.24
CA GLY A 154 -17.00 -6.72 0.01
C GLY A 154 -17.14 -5.53 0.96
N TYR A 155 -16.22 -4.56 0.88
CA TYR A 155 -16.27 -3.34 1.67
C TYR A 155 -17.15 -2.25 1.03
N PHE A 156 -16.96 -1.96 -0.26
CA PHE A 156 -17.71 -0.91 -0.95
C PHE A 156 -19.07 -1.39 -1.45
N SER A 157 -20.14 -0.73 -1.02
CA SER A 157 -21.50 -1.00 -1.53
C SER A 157 -21.68 -0.60 -3.00
N PHE A 158 -20.83 0.28 -3.54
CA PHE A 158 -20.88 0.74 -4.92
C PHE A 158 -20.66 -0.40 -5.93
N SER A 159 -21.40 -0.38 -7.04
CA SER A 159 -21.19 -1.36 -8.12
C SER A 159 -19.88 -1.07 -8.83
N PHE A 160 -19.02 -2.09 -9.01
CA PHE A 160 -17.82 -1.94 -9.82
C PHE A 160 -18.11 -1.45 -11.23
N TYR A 161 -19.26 -1.84 -11.78
CA TYR A 161 -19.76 -1.35 -13.07
C TYR A 161 -19.78 0.18 -13.14
N SER A 162 -20.22 0.87 -12.07
CA SER A 162 -20.25 2.33 -12.04
C SER A 162 -18.86 2.97 -12.03
N LEU A 163 -17.88 2.32 -11.39
CA LEU A 163 -16.48 2.76 -11.37
C LEU A 163 -15.81 2.54 -12.74
N PHE A 164 -15.97 1.35 -13.32
CA PHE A 164 -15.44 1.05 -14.66
C PHE A 164 -16.03 1.96 -15.73
N LYS A 165 -17.33 2.31 -15.64
CA LYS A 165 -17.94 3.28 -16.55
C LYS A 165 -17.32 4.67 -16.41
N LYS A 166 -17.06 5.14 -15.18
CA LYS A 166 -16.38 6.41 -14.93
C LYS A 166 -14.94 6.40 -15.46
N ILE A 167 -14.18 5.35 -15.19
CA ILE A 167 -12.80 5.18 -15.68
C ILE A 167 -12.79 5.15 -17.21
N GLY A 168 -13.68 4.37 -17.84
CA GLY A 168 -13.79 4.30 -19.30
C GLY A 168 -14.11 5.66 -19.92
N SER A 169 -15.05 6.41 -19.33
CA SER A 169 -15.36 7.77 -19.80
C SER A 169 -14.22 8.77 -19.60
N PHE A 170 -13.43 8.60 -18.53
CA PHE A 170 -12.26 9.43 -18.27
C PHE A 170 -11.14 9.14 -19.28
N ILE A 171 -10.85 7.85 -19.52
CA ILE A 171 -9.85 7.40 -20.50
C ILE A 171 -10.24 7.86 -21.90
N SER A 172 -11.50 7.69 -22.32
CA SER A 172 -11.94 8.13 -23.65
C SER A 172 -11.83 9.64 -23.82
N THR A 173 -12.15 10.41 -22.79
CA THR A 173 -12.01 11.87 -22.79
C THR A 173 -10.53 12.29 -22.83
N PHE A 174 -9.67 11.61 -22.08
CA PHE A 174 -8.23 11.87 -22.05
C PHE A 174 -7.57 11.54 -23.40
N LEU A 175 -7.89 10.38 -23.98
CA LEU A 175 -7.43 9.97 -25.32
C LEU A 175 -7.93 10.95 -26.39
N ALA A 176 -9.19 11.38 -26.32
CA ALA A 176 -9.74 12.38 -27.23
C ALA A 176 -9.02 13.74 -27.11
N LYS A 177 -8.69 14.17 -25.89
CA LYS A 177 -7.94 15.41 -25.63
C LYS A 177 -6.50 15.31 -26.15
N GLN A 178 -5.83 14.20 -25.93
CA GLN A 178 -4.46 13.96 -26.42
C GLN A 178 -4.41 13.90 -27.94
N LYS A 179 -5.36 13.20 -28.58
CA LYS A 179 -5.47 13.15 -30.05
C LYS A 179 -5.69 14.55 -30.63
N LYS A 180 -6.59 15.34 -30.05
CA LYS A 180 -6.85 16.72 -30.49
C LYS A 180 -5.61 17.60 -30.37
N GLN A 181 -4.87 17.50 -29.27
CA GLN A 181 -3.63 18.25 -29.05
C GLN A 181 -2.52 17.83 -30.02
N PHE A 182 -2.41 16.54 -30.34
CA PHE A 182 -1.47 16.03 -31.34
C PHE A 182 -1.83 16.52 -32.75
N ASP A 183 -3.10 16.49 -33.13
CA ASP A 183 -3.58 16.97 -34.43
C ASP A 183 -3.41 18.49 -34.58
N GLU A 184 -3.60 19.27 -33.52
CA GLU A 184 -3.34 20.72 -33.49
C GLU A 184 -1.85 21.04 -33.65
N ASN A 185 -0.98 20.35 -32.91
CA ASN A 185 0.48 20.50 -33.03
C ASN A 185 0.99 20.10 -34.43
N ARG A 186 0.39 19.07 -35.06
CA ARG A 186 0.74 18.66 -36.42
C ARG A 186 0.37 19.73 -37.45
N LYS A 187 -0.84 20.29 -37.34
CA LYS A 187 -1.30 21.39 -38.21
C LYS A 187 -0.48 22.67 -38.03
N GLU A 188 -0.06 22.99 -36.81
CA GLU A 188 0.87 24.11 -36.60
C GLU A 188 2.24 23.86 -37.23
N LYS A 189 2.76 22.63 -37.12
CA LYS A 189 4.05 22.27 -37.73
C LYS A 189 3.98 22.34 -39.26
N GLU A 190 2.92 21.79 -39.87
CA GLU A 190 2.66 21.88 -41.31
C GLU A 190 2.57 23.35 -41.79
N LYS A 191 1.91 24.23 -41.02
CA LYS A 191 1.86 25.67 -41.32
C LYS A 191 3.24 26.34 -41.21
N ARG A 192 4.02 26.04 -40.17
CA ARG A 192 5.38 26.59 -39.97
C ARG A 192 6.31 26.16 -41.10
N ASP A 193 6.27 24.88 -41.47
CA ASP A 193 7.08 24.33 -42.56
C ASP A 193 6.69 24.96 -43.92
N HIS A 194 5.39 25.16 -44.17
CA HIS A 194 4.91 25.84 -45.38
C HIS A 194 5.34 27.31 -45.45
N THR A 195 5.24 28.05 -44.34
CA THR A 195 5.71 29.45 -44.28
C THR A 195 7.23 29.54 -44.45
N SER A 196 8.00 28.63 -43.84
CA SER A 196 9.45 28.57 -44.03
C SER A 196 9.84 28.31 -45.50
N ASN A 197 9.13 27.41 -46.17
CA ASN A 197 9.36 27.09 -47.59
C ASN A 197 9.01 28.26 -48.53
N LEU A 198 7.97 29.04 -48.21
CA LEU A 198 7.65 30.26 -48.97
C LEU A 198 8.74 31.32 -48.82
N PHE A 199 9.29 31.49 -47.61
CA PHE A 199 10.37 32.44 -47.36
C PHE A 199 11.68 32.06 -48.04
N THR A 200 12.01 30.78 -48.17
CA THR A 200 13.19 30.33 -48.92
C THR A 200 13.02 30.56 -50.42
N GLN A 201 11.86 30.23 -51.00
CA GLN A 201 11.58 30.46 -52.43
C GLN A 201 11.65 31.93 -52.84
N LEU A 202 11.22 32.84 -51.96
CA LEU A 202 11.29 34.29 -52.19
C LEU A 202 12.72 34.86 -52.08
N LYS A 203 13.65 34.14 -51.44
CA LYS A 203 15.03 34.59 -51.27
C LYS A 203 15.95 34.14 -52.42
N ASP A 204 15.53 33.12 -53.16
CA ASP A 204 16.24 32.55 -54.30
C ASP A 204 15.82 33.17 -55.66
N THR A 205 14.91 34.14 -55.65
CA THR A 205 14.49 34.96 -56.81
C THR A 205 15.11 36.35 -56.73
#